data_AF-A0A2D2Q0Q7-F1
#
_entry.id   AF-A0A2D2Q0Q7-F1
#
_cell.length_a   1.000
_cell.length_b   1.000
_cell.length_c   1.000
_cell.angle_alpha   90.00
_cell.angle_beta   90.00
_cell.angle_gamma   90.00
#
_symmetry.space_group_name_H-M   'P 1'
#
loop_
_entity.id
_entity.type
_entity.pdbx_description
1 polymer ?
#
loop_
_entity_poly.entity_id
_entity_poly.type
_entity_poly.pdbx_seq_one_letter_code
_entity_poly.pdbx_strand_id
1 'polypeptide(L)'
;MTWISLIVLGLILLLIVRQGTARLSQTPWWLLWLVLMLPAFFIAGWMALYGNTPVPSGWLIVVFVTSSFLYLILLRRGQQALAPATPAPSLPTVPEEPARLLNRDEEAQLQSCFPWGIYYLQHIEYRPQAVICRGQMRGDANKVYQTVERNIAQRFGDRFLVMFQMGISNKPFFALVPRDRLPQPQQLWRPGLSLGLLALTFLTTTLAGLALVAPDVSAAELRQNPELLWQGLPYSIGLLLILGIHELGHFTAALYYRVKATLPYFIPLPFAMGTLGAFIQMRSPIPHRRALFDISVAGPVAGFLVTLPLLIWGLHQSEIVQLPANANEPSLNPQVFNPRISILFALIAKAVFGRALTNDSVLQLHPLAIAGVLGLVVTALNLMPVGQLDGGHMVHAMYGHRAGAIIGQVSRLLVLILSFIQPWLFVWALILFFLPAFDEPALNDVSELDNWRDGFGLMALVLLLLIIFPVPAPLAAFLWA
;
A
#
# COMPACT_ATOMS: atom_id res chain seq x y z
N MET A 1 -11.92 8.20 -24.66
CA MET A 1 -11.58 7.23 -23.58
C MET A 1 -11.44 7.87 -22.18
N THR A 2 -11.23 9.18 -22.07
CA THR A 2 -11.07 9.91 -20.78
C THR A 2 -12.34 10.00 -19.93
N TRP A 3 -13.52 10.18 -20.53
CA TRP A 3 -14.78 10.28 -19.79
C TRP A 3 -15.20 8.96 -19.13
N ILE A 4 -15.02 7.83 -19.82
CA ILE A 4 -15.35 6.51 -19.28
C ILE A 4 -14.41 6.17 -18.11
N SER A 5 -13.12 6.46 -18.22
CA SER A 5 -12.15 6.26 -17.13
C SER A 5 -12.44 7.16 -15.93
N LEU A 6 -12.86 8.42 -16.14
CA LEU A 6 -13.28 9.31 -15.05
C LEU A 6 -14.58 8.83 -14.36
N ILE A 7 -15.53 8.28 -15.10
CA ILE A 7 -16.77 7.72 -14.54
C ILE A 7 -16.47 6.45 -13.73
N VAL A 8 -15.65 5.55 -14.27
CA VAL A 8 -15.23 4.33 -13.56
C VAL A 8 -14.45 4.68 -12.30
N LEU A 9 -13.50 5.61 -12.39
CA LEU A 9 -12.77 6.12 -11.23
C LEU A 9 -13.72 6.73 -10.19
N GLY A 10 -14.66 7.58 -10.63
CA GLY A 10 -15.64 8.22 -9.75
C GLY A 10 -16.56 7.22 -9.03
N LEU A 11 -16.98 6.15 -9.71
CA LEU A 11 -17.79 5.07 -9.13
C LEU A 11 -17.00 4.22 -8.13
N ILE A 12 -15.75 3.87 -8.47
CA ILE A 12 -14.86 3.14 -7.55
C ILE A 12 -14.64 3.98 -6.29
N LEU A 13 -14.37 5.27 -6.43
CA LEU A 13 -14.17 6.19 -5.30
C LEU A 13 -15.44 6.37 -4.46
N LEU A 14 -16.61 6.42 -5.09
CA LEU A 14 -17.89 6.48 -4.40
C LEU A 14 -18.06 5.25 -3.49
N LEU A 15 -17.75 4.06 -4.00
CA LEU A 15 -17.84 2.82 -3.24
C LEU A 15 -16.83 2.78 -2.08
N ILE A 16 -15.57 3.17 -2.34
CA ILE A 16 -14.51 3.22 -1.32
C ILE A 16 -14.89 4.20 -0.19
N VAL A 17 -15.29 5.43 -0.53
CA VAL A 17 -15.66 6.45 0.46
C VAL A 17 -16.89 6.00 1.24
N ARG A 18 -17.93 5.51 0.56
CA ARG A 18 -19.17 5.05 1.21
C ARG A 18 -18.92 3.91 2.21
N GLN A 19 -18.04 2.97 1.88
CA GLN A 19 -17.72 1.84 2.76
C GLN A 19 -16.71 2.19 3.86
N GLY A 20 -15.75 3.06 3.57
CA GLY A 20 -14.67 3.43 4.48
C GLY A 20 -15.00 4.53 5.48
N THR A 21 -15.71 5.60 5.07
CA THR A 21 -15.89 6.79 5.92
C THR A 21 -17.01 6.64 6.94
N ALA A 22 -17.95 5.72 6.73
CA ALA A 22 -19.02 5.42 7.68
C ALA A 22 -18.50 4.97 9.07
N ARG A 23 -17.24 4.49 9.14
CA ARG A 23 -16.60 4.04 10.38
C ARG A 23 -15.66 5.06 11.02
N LEU A 24 -15.24 6.09 10.28
CA LEU A 24 -14.11 6.95 10.66
C LEU A 24 -14.49 8.40 10.95
N SER A 25 -15.67 8.85 10.53
CA SER A 25 -16.06 10.26 10.63
C SER A 25 -17.58 10.46 10.55
N GLN A 26 -18.14 11.43 11.28
CA GLN A 26 -19.52 11.87 11.10
C GLN A 26 -19.74 12.76 9.85
N THR A 27 -18.69 13.13 9.13
CA THR A 27 -18.84 13.91 7.89
C THR A 27 -19.61 13.09 6.84
N PRO A 28 -20.61 13.67 6.16
CA PRO A 28 -21.35 12.97 5.12
C PRO A 28 -20.41 12.46 4.02
N TRP A 29 -20.55 11.18 3.68
CA TRP A 29 -19.72 10.51 2.68
C TRP A 29 -19.73 11.22 1.32
N TRP A 30 -20.86 11.84 0.93
CA TRP A 30 -20.98 12.55 -0.34
C TRP A 30 -20.10 13.81 -0.40
N LEU A 31 -19.90 14.48 0.75
CA LEU A 31 -19.06 15.67 0.85
C LEU A 31 -17.58 15.27 0.76
N LEU A 32 -17.19 14.21 1.45
CA LEU A 32 -15.83 13.65 1.36
C LEU A 32 -15.52 13.18 -0.06
N TRP A 33 -16.47 12.52 -0.72
CA TRP A 33 -16.35 12.11 -2.12
C TRP A 33 -16.23 13.31 -3.07
N LEU A 34 -17.03 14.37 -2.86
CA LEU A 34 -16.99 15.57 -3.71
C LEU A 34 -15.63 16.27 -3.62
N VAL A 35 -15.08 16.42 -2.40
CA VAL A 35 -13.74 16.99 -2.21
C VAL A 35 -12.68 16.12 -2.87
N LEU A 36 -12.82 14.80 -2.79
CA LEU A 36 -11.90 13.85 -3.39
C LEU A 36 -11.94 13.88 -4.93
N MET A 37 -13.12 14.14 -5.51
CA MET A 37 -13.33 14.26 -6.96
C MET A 37 -12.98 15.64 -7.53
N LEU A 38 -12.62 16.62 -6.69
CA LEU A 38 -12.34 17.99 -7.09
C LEU A 38 -11.24 18.10 -8.17
N PRO A 39 -10.13 17.32 -8.13
CA PRO A 39 -9.16 17.27 -9.21
C PRO A 39 -9.72 16.68 -10.51
N ALA A 40 -10.54 15.63 -10.41
CA ALA A 40 -11.18 15.01 -11.58
C ALA A 40 -12.18 15.98 -12.26
N PHE A 41 -12.99 16.70 -11.47
CA PHE A 41 -13.90 17.72 -11.99
C PHE A 41 -13.16 18.91 -12.60
N PHE A 42 -12.03 19.32 -12.01
CA PHE A 42 -11.20 20.39 -12.57
C PHE A 42 -10.61 19.99 -13.92
N ILE A 43 -10.05 18.77 -14.02
CA ILE A 43 -9.53 18.22 -15.28
C ILE A 43 -10.64 18.12 -16.34
N ALA A 44 -11.83 17.63 -15.97
CA ALA A 44 -12.97 17.52 -16.87
C ALA A 44 -13.47 18.90 -17.34
N GLY A 45 -13.56 19.88 -16.43
CA GLY A 45 -13.96 21.25 -16.75
C GLY A 45 -12.94 21.96 -17.65
N TRP A 46 -11.64 21.74 -17.41
CA TRP A 46 -10.58 22.25 -18.28
C TRP A 46 -10.70 21.70 -19.69
N MET A 47 -10.87 20.38 -19.83
CA MET A 47 -11.07 19.76 -21.14
C MET A 47 -12.33 20.25 -21.85
N ALA A 48 -13.40 20.54 -21.13
CA ALA A 48 -14.63 21.08 -21.71
C ALA A 48 -14.46 22.52 -22.23
N LEU A 49 -13.66 23.34 -21.55
CA LEU A 49 -13.44 24.75 -21.90
C LEU A 49 -12.34 24.96 -22.95
N TYR A 50 -11.26 24.18 -22.86
CA TYR A 50 -10.04 24.37 -23.65
C TYR A 50 -9.70 23.19 -24.56
N GLY A 51 -10.66 22.26 -24.75
CA GLY A 51 -10.49 21.09 -25.61
C GLY A 51 -9.39 20.14 -25.10
N ASN A 52 -8.62 19.54 -26.02
CA ASN A 52 -7.58 18.57 -25.70
C ASN A 52 -6.26 19.19 -25.20
N THR A 53 -6.29 20.44 -24.72
CA THR A 53 -5.09 21.08 -24.17
C THR A 53 -4.77 20.51 -22.78
N PRO A 54 -3.49 20.16 -22.51
CA PRO A 54 -3.11 19.64 -21.21
C PRO A 54 -3.29 20.72 -20.14
N VAL A 55 -3.85 20.33 -19.00
CA VAL A 55 -3.98 21.23 -17.84
C VAL A 55 -2.58 21.66 -17.39
N PRO A 56 -2.33 22.96 -17.16
CA PRO A 56 -1.05 23.41 -16.64
C PRO A 56 -0.71 22.73 -15.31
N SER A 57 0.51 22.22 -15.19
CA SER A 57 0.98 21.44 -14.04
C SER A 57 0.82 22.16 -12.70
N GLY A 58 1.07 23.47 -12.65
CA GLY A 58 0.88 24.28 -11.45
C GLY A 58 -0.56 24.26 -10.93
N TRP A 59 -1.56 24.34 -11.81
CA TRP A 59 -2.97 24.29 -11.43
C TRP A 59 -3.37 22.90 -10.94
N LEU A 60 -2.86 21.83 -11.57
CA LEU A 60 -3.08 20.47 -11.08
C LEU A 60 -2.56 20.30 -9.65
N ILE A 61 -1.32 20.72 -9.38
CA ILE A 61 -0.74 20.63 -8.02
C ILE A 61 -1.61 21.37 -7.01
N VAL A 62 -2.01 22.62 -7.31
CA VAL A 62 -2.87 23.41 -6.42
C VAL A 62 -4.19 22.70 -6.15
N VAL A 63 -4.84 22.14 -7.16
CA VAL A 63 -6.13 21.46 -7.01
C VAL A 63 -6.00 20.15 -6.22
N PHE A 64 -4.97 19.35 -6.47
CA PHE A 64 -4.71 18.14 -5.69
C PHE A 64 -4.36 18.46 -4.22
N VAL A 65 -3.51 19.46 -3.97
CA VAL A 65 -3.12 19.88 -2.61
C VAL A 65 -4.33 20.43 -1.85
N THR A 66 -5.13 21.30 -2.48
CA THR A 66 -6.33 21.86 -1.86
C THR A 66 -7.39 20.79 -1.58
N SER A 67 -7.61 19.86 -2.51
CA SER A 67 -8.48 18.70 -2.32
C SER A 67 -8.03 17.85 -1.13
N SER A 68 -6.74 17.49 -1.05
CA SER A 68 -6.21 16.70 0.06
C SER A 68 -6.34 17.44 1.40
N PHE A 69 -6.05 18.73 1.42
CA PHE A 69 -6.15 19.54 2.64
C PHE A 69 -7.60 19.68 3.13
N LEU A 70 -8.53 19.95 2.22
CA LEU A 70 -9.97 20.01 2.53
C LEU A 70 -10.49 18.66 3.03
N TYR A 71 -10.07 17.56 2.40
CA TYR A 71 -10.45 16.21 2.82
C TYR A 71 -10.01 15.95 4.27
N LEU A 72 -8.76 16.31 4.62
CA LEU A 72 -8.24 16.17 5.99
C LEU A 72 -8.99 17.04 7.00
N ILE A 73 -9.34 18.28 6.64
CA ILE A 73 -10.11 19.16 7.52
C ILE A 73 -11.49 18.55 7.79
N LEU A 74 -12.17 18.10 6.75
CA LEU A 74 -13.50 17.50 6.85
C LEU A 74 -13.49 16.21 7.66
N LEU A 75 -12.45 15.39 7.51
CA LEU A 75 -12.29 14.15 8.23
C LEU A 75 -11.93 14.41 9.71
N ARG A 76 -11.00 15.35 9.98
CA ARG A 76 -10.68 15.77 11.37
C ARG A 76 -11.87 16.38 12.08
N ARG A 77 -12.65 17.23 11.42
CA ARG A 77 -13.85 17.84 12.00
C ARG A 77 -14.90 16.79 12.32
N GLY A 78 -15.15 15.83 11.43
CA GLY A 78 -16.11 14.77 11.71
C GLY A 78 -15.62 13.73 12.74
N GLN A 79 -14.31 13.60 12.97
CA GLN A 79 -13.74 12.88 14.11
C GLN A 79 -13.87 13.66 15.44
N GLN A 80 -13.71 14.99 15.40
CA GLN A 80 -13.93 15.85 16.57
C GLN A 80 -15.40 15.92 16.97
N ALA A 81 -16.34 15.83 16.01
CA ALA A 81 -17.78 15.69 16.30
C ALA A 81 -18.15 14.36 16.99
N LEU A 82 -17.26 13.36 16.99
CA LEU A 82 -17.37 12.15 17.82
C LEU A 82 -16.86 12.37 19.26
N ALA A 83 -16.21 13.49 19.56
CA ALA A 83 -15.89 13.88 20.94
C ALA A 83 -17.17 14.44 21.60
N PRO A 84 -17.41 14.16 22.89
CA PRO A 84 -18.67 14.55 23.53
C PRO A 84 -18.84 16.07 23.47
N ALA A 85 -19.89 16.53 22.80
CA ALA A 85 -20.37 17.89 22.90
C ALA A 85 -20.91 18.11 24.33
N THR A 86 -20.62 19.27 24.90
CA THR A 86 -21.24 19.76 26.13
C THR A 86 -22.76 19.61 26.02
N PRO A 87 -23.47 18.96 26.97
CA PRO A 87 -24.90 18.75 26.80
C PRO A 87 -25.60 20.11 26.81
N ALA A 88 -26.30 20.44 25.73
CA ALA A 88 -27.36 21.43 25.77
C ALA A 88 -28.48 20.89 26.69
N PRO A 89 -29.17 21.75 27.45
CA PRO A 89 -30.23 21.30 28.33
C PRO A 89 -31.44 20.86 27.49
N SER A 90 -31.62 19.56 27.32
CA SER A 90 -32.84 18.98 26.76
C SER A 90 -33.49 18.02 27.75
N LEU A 91 -34.82 18.12 27.79
CA LEU A 91 -35.83 17.48 28.65
C LEU A 91 -35.57 16.00 28.98
N PRO A 92 -36.11 15.49 30.10
CA PRO A 92 -35.79 14.18 30.64
C PRO A 92 -36.40 13.06 29.79
N THR A 93 -35.70 12.64 28.75
CA THR A 93 -35.78 11.27 28.26
C THR A 93 -34.84 10.44 29.12
N VAL A 94 -35.37 9.37 29.72
CA VAL A 94 -34.57 8.36 30.44
C VAL A 94 -33.45 7.92 29.48
N PRO A 95 -32.17 8.20 29.77
CA PRO A 95 -31.09 7.71 28.94
C PRO A 95 -31.06 6.20 29.14
N GLU A 96 -31.37 5.44 28.09
CA GLU A 96 -30.96 4.05 28.04
C GLU A 96 -29.43 4.07 28.06
N GLU A 97 -28.83 3.82 29.24
CA GLU A 97 -27.38 3.81 29.41
C GLU A 97 -26.80 2.89 28.33
N PRO A 98 -25.82 3.35 27.53
CA PRO A 98 -25.17 2.46 26.57
C PRO A 98 -24.65 1.26 27.36
N ALA A 99 -25.15 0.06 27.02
CA ALA A 99 -24.88 -1.17 27.75
C ALA A 99 -23.40 -1.24 28.14
N ARG A 100 -23.09 -1.02 29.43
CA ARG A 100 -21.72 -0.89 29.90
C ARG A 100 -20.99 -2.19 29.60
N LEU A 101 -19.85 -2.08 28.92
CA LEU A 101 -19.02 -3.24 28.55
C LEU A 101 -18.44 -3.97 29.77
N LEU A 102 -18.33 -3.27 30.90
CA LEU A 102 -17.89 -3.79 32.19
C LEU A 102 -18.93 -3.45 33.25
N ASN A 103 -19.22 -4.41 34.12
CA ASN A 103 -20.01 -4.18 35.32
C ASN A 103 -19.18 -3.45 36.39
N ARG A 104 -19.82 -2.86 37.40
CA ARG A 104 -19.12 -2.14 38.48
C ARG A 104 -18.08 -3.01 39.22
N ASP A 105 -18.41 -4.28 39.46
CA ASP A 105 -17.49 -5.23 40.10
C ASP A 105 -16.28 -5.54 39.20
N GLU A 106 -16.51 -5.66 37.89
CA GLU A 106 -15.46 -5.89 36.90
C GLU A 106 -14.53 -4.67 36.79
N GLU A 107 -15.05 -3.46 36.92
CA GLU A 107 -14.26 -2.23 36.95
C GLU A 107 -13.36 -2.16 38.20
N ALA A 108 -13.90 -2.49 39.38
CA ALA A 108 -13.11 -2.55 40.61
C ALA A 108 -12.00 -3.62 40.52
N GLN A 109 -12.29 -4.75 39.88
CA GLN A 109 -11.30 -5.78 39.60
C GLN A 109 -10.23 -5.28 38.62
N LEU A 110 -10.63 -4.59 37.55
CA LEU A 110 -9.70 -4.02 36.58
C LEU A 110 -8.73 -3.02 37.23
N GLN A 111 -9.21 -2.18 38.15
CA GLN A 111 -8.35 -1.23 38.87
C GLN A 111 -7.30 -1.90 39.77
N SER A 112 -7.59 -3.10 40.28
CA SER A 112 -6.66 -3.87 41.11
C SER A 112 -5.77 -4.84 40.30
N CYS A 113 -5.99 -4.99 39.00
CA CYS A 113 -5.24 -5.92 38.15
C CYS A 113 -3.80 -5.50 37.85
N PHE A 114 -3.43 -4.24 38.08
CA PHE A 114 -2.16 -3.69 37.59
C PHE A 114 -1.25 -3.22 38.73
N PRO A 115 -0.04 -3.83 38.89
CA PRO A 115 0.95 -3.34 39.84
C PRO A 115 1.40 -1.91 39.50
N TRP A 116 1.55 -1.06 40.52
CA TRP A 116 1.99 0.33 40.36
C TRP A 116 3.35 0.47 39.65
N GLY A 117 4.23 -0.52 39.79
CA GLY A 117 5.54 -0.54 39.16
C GLY A 117 5.54 -0.89 37.66
N ILE A 118 4.40 -1.26 37.07
CA ILE A 118 4.30 -1.68 35.67
C ILE A 118 3.38 -0.74 34.88
N TYR A 119 2.13 -0.59 35.32
CA TYR A 119 1.18 0.31 34.71
C TYR A 119 0.22 0.86 35.76
N TYR A 120 0.31 2.17 36.02
CA TYR A 120 -0.58 2.83 36.96
C TYR A 120 -1.83 3.34 36.24
N LEU A 121 -2.94 2.62 36.37
CA LEU A 121 -4.23 2.99 35.80
C LEU A 121 -4.81 4.21 36.54
N GLN A 122 -5.16 5.26 35.79
CA GLN A 122 -5.64 6.53 36.33
C GLN A 122 -7.09 6.84 35.96
N HIS A 123 -7.46 6.57 34.71
CA HIS A 123 -8.79 6.94 34.21
C HIS A 123 -9.30 5.88 33.23
N ILE A 124 -10.54 5.45 33.44
CA ILE A 124 -11.26 4.53 32.56
C ILE A 124 -12.30 5.35 31.79
N GLU A 125 -12.23 5.33 30.47
CA GLU A 125 -13.19 6.00 29.59
C GLU A 125 -13.96 4.97 28.78
N TYR A 126 -15.29 5.01 28.90
CA TYR A 126 -16.19 4.12 28.18
C TYR A 126 -16.47 4.67 26.78
N ARG A 127 -16.18 3.86 25.76
CA ARG A 127 -16.60 4.12 24.38
C ARG A 127 -17.57 3.03 23.91
N PRO A 128 -18.45 3.33 22.94
CA PRO A 128 -19.44 2.37 22.48
C PRO A 128 -18.86 1.05 22.02
N GLN A 129 -17.61 1.01 21.55
CA GLN A 129 -16.94 -0.17 20.98
C GLN A 129 -15.74 -0.68 21.79
N ALA A 130 -15.28 0.05 22.82
CA ALA A 130 -14.09 -0.30 23.59
C ALA A 130 -14.07 0.38 24.96
N VAL A 131 -13.32 -0.16 25.91
CA VAL A 131 -13.01 0.50 27.19
C VAL A 131 -11.58 1.01 27.15
N ILE A 132 -11.40 2.33 27.19
CA ILE A 132 -10.08 2.99 27.13
C ILE A 132 -9.53 3.16 28.55
N CYS A 133 -8.38 2.56 28.81
CA CYS A 133 -7.73 2.53 30.11
C CYS A 133 -6.46 3.40 30.06
N ARG A 134 -6.56 4.65 30.53
CA ARG A 134 -5.45 5.60 30.57
C ARG A 134 -4.66 5.50 31.86
N GLY A 135 -3.35 5.56 31.75
CA GLY A 135 -2.46 5.44 32.89
C GLY A 135 -1.03 5.88 32.58
N GLN A 136 -0.14 5.65 33.54
CA GLN A 136 1.29 5.84 33.37
C GLN A 136 1.99 4.48 33.28
N MET A 137 2.62 4.25 32.12
CA MET A 137 3.52 3.12 31.93
C MET A 137 4.84 3.35 32.66
N ARG A 138 5.33 2.33 33.37
CA ARG A 138 6.62 2.36 34.06
C ARG A 138 7.41 1.13 33.67
N GLY A 139 8.38 1.31 32.77
CA GLY A 139 9.21 0.23 32.23
C GLY A 139 9.06 0.07 30.71
N ASP A 140 9.62 -1.02 30.21
CA ASP A 140 9.61 -1.37 28.78
C ASP A 140 8.19 -1.72 28.28
N ALA A 141 7.82 -1.18 27.11
CA ALA A 141 6.48 -1.32 26.56
C ALA A 141 6.07 -2.77 26.27
N ASN A 142 7.00 -3.64 25.85
CA ASN A 142 6.69 -5.05 25.59
C ASN A 142 6.39 -5.79 26.90
N LYS A 143 7.21 -5.57 27.94
CA LYS A 143 6.98 -6.19 29.26
C LYS A 143 5.67 -5.74 29.89
N VAL A 144 5.36 -4.46 29.75
CA VAL A 144 4.10 -3.88 30.26
C VAL A 144 2.92 -4.50 29.52
N TYR A 145 2.95 -4.53 28.18
CA TYR A 145 1.89 -5.12 27.37
C TYR A 145 1.63 -6.59 27.74
N GLN A 146 2.68 -7.42 27.80
CA GLN A 146 2.55 -8.85 28.16
C GLN A 146 1.95 -9.04 29.55
N THR A 147 2.32 -8.17 30.51
CA THR A 147 1.75 -8.23 31.86
C THR A 147 0.28 -7.85 31.87
N VAL A 148 -0.09 -6.77 31.17
CA VAL A 148 -1.48 -6.32 31.04
C VAL A 148 -2.33 -7.40 30.37
N GLU A 149 -1.88 -7.93 29.24
CA GLU A 149 -2.56 -8.99 28.49
C GLU A 149 -2.78 -10.24 29.36
N ARG A 150 -1.74 -10.70 30.06
CA ARG A 150 -1.83 -11.86 30.95
C ARG A 150 -2.81 -11.64 32.11
N ASN A 151 -2.76 -10.48 32.76
CA ASN A 151 -3.63 -10.19 33.91
C ASN A 151 -5.09 -10.06 33.47
N ILE A 152 -5.35 -9.45 32.31
CA ILE A 152 -6.68 -9.38 31.69
C ILE A 152 -7.17 -10.79 31.34
N ALA A 153 -6.34 -11.62 30.70
CA ALA A 153 -6.71 -12.98 30.34
C ALA A 153 -7.03 -13.85 31.57
N GLN A 154 -6.30 -13.66 32.68
CA GLN A 154 -6.59 -14.35 33.95
C GLN A 154 -7.91 -13.93 34.58
N ARG A 155 -8.32 -12.67 34.45
CA ARG A 155 -9.51 -12.13 35.14
C ARG A 155 -10.77 -12.18 34.29
N PHE A 156 -10.66 -11.89 33.00
CA PHE A 156 -11.78 -11.75 32.07
C PHE A 156 -11.81 -12.85 30.99
N GLY A 157 -10.87 -13.80 31.03
CA GLY A 157 -10.76 -14.86 30.03
C GLY A 157 -10.48 -14.28 28.65
N ASP A 158 -11.09 -14.87 27.62
CA ASP A 158 -10.91 -14.46 26.23
C ASP A 158 -11.92 -13.38 25.77
N ARG A 159 -12.65 -12.73 26.69
CA ARG A 159 -13.71 -11.77 26.35
C ARG A 159 -13.19 -10.51 25.68
N PHE A 160 -12.00 -10.05 26.06
CA PHE A 160 -11.43 -8.80 25.60
C PHE A 160 -10.11 -9.04 24.88
N LEU A 161 -9.96 -8.38 23.73
CA LEU A 161 -8.70 -8.18 23.06
C LEU A 161 -8.06 -6.90 23.59
N VAL A 162 -6.81 -6.98 24.03
CA VAL A 162 -6.05 -5.83 24.52
C VAL A 162 -5.34 -5.16 23.35
N MET A 163 -5.56 -3.86 23.19
CA MET A 163 -4.84 -3.02 22.23
C MET A 163 -4.07 -1.95 22.99
N PHE A 164 -2.79 -1.78 22.73
CA PHE A 164 -1.91 -0.85 23.41
C PHE A 164 -1.36 0.16 22.40
N GLN A 165 -1.73 1.42 22.60
CA GLN A 165 -1.61 2.48 21.61
C GLN A 165 -1.12 3.78 22.24
N MET A 166 -0.65 4.70 21.40
CA MET A 166 -0.22 6.03 21.81
C MET A 166 -1.35 7.06 21.71
N GLY A 167 -1.68 7.70 22.84
CA GLY A 167 -2.69 8.76 22.96
C GLY A 167 -2.20 10.13 22.46
N ILE A 168 -3.10 11.11 22.29
CA ILE A 168 -2.82 12.39 21.58
C ILE A 168 -1.60 13.12 22.15
N SER A 169 -1.40 13.08 23.47
CA SER A 169 -0.25 13.68 24.15
C SER A 169 0.99 12.79 24.23
N ASN A 170 1.14 11.82 23.32
CA ASN A 170 2.18 10.79 23.34
C ASN A 170 2.24 9.98 24.65
N LYS A 171 1.09 9.82 25.30
CA LYS A 171 0.93 9.01 26.51
C LYS A 171 0.34 7.65 26.13
N PRO A 172 0.97 6.54 26.51
CA PRO A 172 0.46 5.21 26.19
C PRO A 172 -0.85 4.97 26.94
N PHE A 173 -1.77 4.26 26.29
CA PHE A 173 -2.99 3.74 26.89
C PHE A 173 -3.28 2.35 26.33
N PHE A 174 -3.97 1.51 27.09
CA PHE A 174 -4.53 0.28 26.54
C PHE A 174 -6.05 0.38 26.41
N ALA A 175 -6.61 -0.28 25.42
CA ALA A 175 -8.03 -0.39 25.18
C ALA A 175 -8.43 -1.86 25.22
N LEU A 176 -9.58 -2.13 25.85
CA LEU A 176 -10.21 -3.45 25.86
C LEU A 176 -11.32 -3.47 24.82
N VAL A 177 -11.15 -4.30 23.80
CA VAL A 177 -12.13 -4.46 22.71
C VAL A 177 -12.82 -5.81 22.86
N PRO A 178 -14.17 -5.85 22.95
CA PRO A 178 -14.91 -7.10 23.03
C PRO A 178 -14.68 -7.99 21.79
N ARG A 179 -14.34 -9.27 21.98
CA ARG A 179 -14.04 -10.18 20.86
C ARG A 179 -15.26 -10.54 20.01
N ASP A 180 -16.44 -10.57 20.60
CA ASP A 180 -17.73 -10.81 19.92
C ASP A 180 -18.04 -9.74 18.86
N ARG A 181 -17.45 -8.56 18.99
CA ARG A 181 -17.59 -7.44 18.05
C ARG A 181 -16.52 -7.40 16.97
N LEU A 182 -15.51 -8.26 17.07
CA LEU A 182 -14.53 -8.41 16.01
C LEU A 182 -15.14 -9.20 14.85
N PRO A 183 -14.85 -8.85 13.59
CA PRO A 183 -15.31 -9.63 12.45
C PRO A 183 -14.88 -11.09 12.62
N GLN A 184 -15.84 -12.02 12.61
CA GLN A 184 -15.51 -13.44 12.72
C GLN A 184 -14.64 -13.85 11.52
N PRO A 185 -13.58 -14.65 11.75
CA PRO A 185 -12.72 -15.09 10.65
C PRO A 185 -13.53 -15.97 9.69
N GLN A 186 -13.87 -15.42 8.53
CA GLN A 186 -14.40 -16.17 7.40
C GLN A 186 -13.37 -17.23 6.95
N GLN A 187 -13.84 -18.26 6.23
CA GLN A 187 -13.01 -19.36 5.73
C GLN A 187 -11.73 -18.86 5.06
N LEU A 188 -10.58 -19.16 5.68
CA LEU A 188 -9.25 -18.64 5.30
C LEU A 188 -8.71 -19.28 4.03
N TRP A 189 -9.09 -20.53 3.77
CA TRP A 189 -8.56 -21.37 2.70
C TRP A 189 -9.64 -21.64 1.66
N ARG A 190 -9.61 -20.89 0.56
CA ARG A 190 -10.46 -21.08 -0.62
C ARG A 190 -9.59 -21.43 -1.84
N PRO A 191 -8.95 -22.60 -1.86
CA PRO A 191 -7.96 -22.94 -2.89
C PRO A 191 -8.56 -22.92 -4.29
N GLY A 192 -9.82 -23.33 -4.48
CA GLY A 192 -10.48 -23.26 -5.79
C GLY A 192 -10.62 -21.83 -6.33
N LEU A 193 -10.90 -20.85 -5.47
CA LEU A 193 -10.97 -19.44 -5.87
C LEU A 193 -9.58 -18.90 -6.21
N SER A 194 -8.58 -19.15 -5.34
CA SER A 194 -7.19 -18.72 -5.58
C SER A 194 -6.61 -19.32 -6.86
N LEU A 195 -6.83 -20.62 -7.10
CA LEU A 195 -6.38 -21.30 -8.31
C LEU A 195 -7.13 -20.82 -9.56
N GLY A 196 -8.45 -20.59 -9.47
CA GLY A 196 -9.23 -20.03 -10.57
C GLY A 196 -8.77 -18.62 -10.96
N LEU A 197 -8.49 -17.76 -9.96
CA LEU A 197 -7.95 -16.43 -10.17
C LEU A 197 -6.52 -16.46 -10.74
N LEU A 198 -5.66 -17.37 -10.25
CA LEU A 198 -4.33 -17.59 -10.80
C LEU A 198 -4.40 -18.02 -12.27
N ALA A 199 -5.26 -18.99 -12.61
CA ALA A 199 -5.43 -19.46 -13.98
C ALA A 199 -5.94 -18.35 -14.91
N LEU A 200 -6.91 -17.55 -14.45
CA LEU A 200 -7.41 -16.41 -15.21
C LEU A 200 -6.33 -15.32 -15.38
N THR A 201 -5.52 -15.08 -14.35
CA THR A 201 -4.42 -14.11 -14.41
C THR A 201 -3.30 -14.60 -15.33
N PHE A 202 -3.00 -15.90 -15.32
CA PHE A 202 -2.08 -16.54 -16.26
C PHE A 202 -2.53 -16.36 -17.71
N LEU A 203 -3.83 -16.52 -17.97
CA LEU A 203 -4.37 -16.25 -19.30
C LEU A 203 -4.23 -14.77 -19.69
N THR A 204 -4.65 -13.83 -18.84
CA THR A 204 -4.61 -12.40 -19.17
C THR A 204 -3.18 -11.87 -19.30
N THR A 205 -2.25 -12.32 -18.46
CA THR A 205 -0.82 -11.97 -18.56
C THR A 205 -0.15 -12.61 -19.77
N THR A 206 -0.52 -13.82 -20.19
CA THR A 206 -0.01 -14.42 -21.43
C THR A 206 -0.48 -13.64 -22.66
N LEU A 207 -1.73 -13.20 -22.68
CA LEU A 207 -2.26 -12.34 -23.74
C LEU A 207 -1.57 -10.96 -23.75
N ALA A 208 -1.31 -10.37 -22.58
CA ALA A 208 -0.55 -9.13 -22.48
C ALA A 208 0.89 -9.32 -22.98
N GLY A 209 1.55 -10.43 -22.62
CA GLY A 209 2.88 -10.79 -23.13
C GLY A 209 2.92 -10.95 -24.65
N LEU A 210 1.90 -11.59 -25.23
CA LEU A 210 1.75 -11.69 -26.68
C LEU A 210 1.59 -10.30 -27.31
N ALA A 211 0.78 -9.41 -26.72
CA ALA A 211 0.60 -8.05 -27.22
C ALA A 211 1.88 -7.21 -27.16
N LEU A 212 2.82 -7.54 -26.25
CA LEU A 212 4.14 -6.91 -26.22
C LEU A 212 5.02 -7.38 -27.40
N VAL A 213 4.96 -8.68 -27.74
CA VAL A 213 5.79 -9.29 -28.79
C VAL A 213 5.26 -9.02 -30.19
N ALA A 214 3.95 -9.18 -30.35
CA ALA A 214 3.24 -9.15 -31.62
C ALA A 214 1.95 -8.30 -31.48
N PRO A 215 2.09 -6.95 -31.45
CA PRO A 215 0.97 -6.05 -31.17
C PRO A 215 -0.14 -6.09 -32.23
N ASP A 216 0.18 -6.52 -33.45
CA ASP A 216 -0.75 -6.53 -34.58
C ASP A 216 -1.62 -7.81 -34.66
N VAL A 217 -1.40 -8.78 -33.77
CA VAL A 217 -2.13 -10.06 -33.80
C VAL A 217 -3.60 -9.85 -33.42
N SER A 218 -4.49 -10.20 -34.36
CA SER A 218 -5.93 -10.12 -34.15
C SER A 218 -6.49 -11.32 -33.39
N ALA A 219 -7.65 -11.16 -32.76
CA ALA A 219 -8.36 -12.26 -32.09
C ALA A 219 -8.84 -13.36 -33.06
N ALA A 220 -8.89 -13.08 -34.37
CA ALA A 220 -9.21 -14.07 -35.39
C ALA A 220 -7.99 -14.95 -35.70
N GLU A 221 -6.82 -14.33 -35.86
CA GLU A 221 -5.55 -15.04 -36.07
C GLU A 221 -5.17 -15.90 -34.87
N LEU A 222 -5.37 -15.41 -33.65
CA LEU A 222 -5.12 -16.20 -32.44
C LEU A 222 -6.01 -17.44 -32.34
N ARG A 223 -7.26 -17.35 -32.84
CA ARG A 223 -8.17 -18.52 -32.90
C ARG A 223 -7.75 -19.53 -33.95
N GLN A 224 -7.13 -19.07 -35.04
CA GLN A 224 -6.62 -19.92 -36.11
C GLN A 224 -5.27 -20.54 -35.74
N ASN A 225 -4.42 -19.80 -35.03
CA ASN A 225 -3.07 -20.18 -34.63
C ASN A 225 -2.87 -20.01 -33.10
N PRO A 226 -3.41 -20.92 -32.27
CA PRO A 226 -3.27 -20.83 -30.81
C PRO A 226 -1.82 -20.88 -30.31
N GLU A 227 -0.92 -21.43 -31.13
CA GLU A 227 0.52 -21.58 -30.84
C GLU A 227 1.22 -20.24 -30.58
N LEU A 228 0.66 -19.13 -31.09
CA LEU A 228 1.16 -17.78 -30.84
C LEU A 228 1.22 -17.44 -29.35
N LEU A 229 0.38 -18.06 -28.51
CA LEU A 229 0.40 -17.87 -27.06
C LEU A 229 1.76 -18.23 -26.41
N TRP A 230 2.56 -19.10 -27.03
CA TRP A 230 3.90 -19.41 -26.55
C TRP A 230 4.84 -18.22 -26.50
N GLN A 231 4.64 -17.22 -27.35
CA GLN A 231 5.44 -16.00 -27.35
C GLN A 231 5.18 -15.13 -26.11
N GLY A 232 3.97 -15.21 -25.53
CA GLY A 232 3.60 -14.47 -24.32
C GLY A 232 4.01 -15.14 -23.01
N LEU A 233 4.39 -16.43 -23.04
CA LEU A 233 4.72 -17.18 -21.83
C LEU A 233 5.90 -16.64 -21.03
N PRO A 234 7.05 -16.26 -21.64
CA PRO A 234 8.20 -15.81 -20.86
C PRO A 234 7.86 -14.60 -19.98
N TYR A 235 7.01 -13.70 -20.48
CA TYR A 235 6.49 -12.57 -19.72
C TYR A 235 5.55 -13.03 -18.59
N SER A 236 4.52 -13.81 -18.91
CA SER A 236 3.50 -14.28 -17.95
C SER A 236 4.11 -15.05 -16.79
N ILE A 237 4.96 -16.04 -17.10
CA ILE A 237 5.63 -16.89 -16.11
C ILE A 237 6.55 -16.03 -15.23
N GLY A 238 7.36 -15.15 -15.83
CA GLY A 238 8.25 -14.27 -15.10
C GLY A 238 7.50 -13.35 -14.14
N LEU A 239 6.46 -12.67 -14.62
CA LEU A 239 5.68 -11.72 -13.83
C LEU A 239 4.93 -12.41 -12.69
N LEU A 240 4.26 -13.53 -12.97
CA LEU A 240 3.52 -14.28 -11.94
C LEU A 240 4.42 -14.92 -10.91
N LEU A 241 5.63 -15.33 -11.30
CA LEU A 241 6.62 -15.84 -10.34
C LEU A 241 7.07 -14.73 -9.37
N ILE A 242 7.35 -13.53 -9.88
CA ILE A 242 7.72 -12.38 -9.06
C ILE A 242 6.58 -12.02 -8.08
N LEU A 243 5.36 -11.82 -8.59
CA LEU A 243 4.20 -11.47 -7.77
C LEU A 243 3.84 -12.58 -6.77
N GLY A 244 3.88 -13.84 -7.21
CA GLY A 244 3.59 -14.98 -6.38
C GLY A 244 4.59 -15.13 -5.23
N ILE A 245 5.88 -15.01 -5.50
CA ILE A 245 6.91 -15.10 -4.46
C ILE A 245 6.86 -13.88 -3.52
N HIS A 246 6.52 -12.69 -4.02
CA HIS A 246 6.25 -11.51 -3.18
C HIS A 246 5.16 -11.81 -2.14
N GLU A 247 3.99 -12.28 -2.60
CA GLU A 247 2.88 -12.59 -1.68
C GLU A 247 3.17 -13.78 -0.76
N LEU A 248 3.93 -14.77 -1.24
CA LEU A 248 4.39 -15.89 -0.41
C LEU A 248 5.39 -15.41 0.67
N GLY A 249 6.18 -14.37 0.40
CA GLY A 249 7.02 -13.71 1.40
C GLY A 249 6.19 -13.16 2.56
N HIS A 250 5.12 -12.41 2.27
CA HIS A 250 4.19 -11.96 3.30
C HIS A 250 3.51 -13.11 4.03
N PHE A 251 3.05 -14.12 3.29
CA PHE A 251 2.34 -15.27 3.85
C PHE A 251 3.22 -16.06 4.82
N THR A 252 4.48 -16.34 4.44
CA THR A 252 5.43 -17.07 5.28
C THR A 252 5.79 -16.29 6.55
N ALA A 253 5.99 -14.97 6.46
CA ALA A 253 6.19 -14.12 7.63
C ALA A 253 4.94 -14.08 8.53
N ALA A 254 3.74 -14.01 7.96
CA ALA A 254 2.49 -14.08 8.71
C ALA A 254 2.36 -15.42 9.47
N LEU A 255 2.71 -16.54 8.83
CA LEU A 255 2.75 -17.86 9.49
C LEU A 255 3.72 -17.89 10.67
N TYR A 256 4.93 -17.34 10.51
CA TYR A 256 5.92 -17.27 11.57
C TYR A 256 5.39 -16.51 12.80
N TYR A 257 4.69 -15.39 12.58
CA TYR A 257 4.06 -14.59 13.63
C TYR A 257 2.67 -15.06 14.06
N ARG A 258 2.20 -16.22 13.56
CA ARG A 258 0.87 -16.78 13.84
C ARG A 258 -0.28 -15.83 13.49
N VAL A 259 -0.06 -14.95 12.52
CA VAL A 259 -1.09 -14.07 11.95
C VAL A 259 -1.85 -14.86 10.89
N LYS A 260 -3.18 -14.91 11.02
CA LYS A 260 -4.06 -15.60 10.06
C LYS A 260 -4.09 -14.81 8.76
N ALA A 261 -3.64 -15.41 7.68
CA ALA A 261 -3.67 -14.85 6.32
C ALA A 261 -4.37 -15.81 5.34
N THR A 262 -4.92 -15.26 4.25
CA THR A 262 -5.42 -16.07 3.13
C THR A 262 -4.29 -16.52 2.21
N LEU A 263 -4.59 -17.49 1.33
CA LEU A 263 -3.73 -17.75 0.17
C LEU A 263 -3.69 -16.51 -0.75
N PRO A 264 -2.63 -16.35 -1.56
CA PRO A 264 -2.53 -15.26 -2.54
C PRO A 264 -3.71 -15.27 -3.52
N TYR A 265 -4.33 -14.11 -3.69
CA TYR A 265 -5.33 -13.87 -4.73
C TYR A 265 -4.71 -12.99 -5.81
N PHE A 266 -4.58 -13.54 -7.01
CA PHE A 266 -4.17 -12.79 -8.19
C PHE A 266 -5.36 -12.02 -8.76
N ILE A 267 -5.14 -10.79 -9.22
CA ILE A 267 -6.18 -9.95 -9.80
C ILE A 267 -5.96 -9.89 -11.31
N PRO A 268 -6.75 -10.62 -12.12
CA PRO A 268 -6.64 -10.61 -13.56
C PRO A 268 -7.13 -9.27 -14.13
N LEU A 269 -6.43 -8.77 -15.15
CA LEU A 269 -6.82 -7.57 -15.88
C LEU A 269 -6.60 -7.81 -17.37
N PRO A 270 -7.60 -7.70 -18.25
CA PRO A 270 -7.44 -8.04 -19.67
C PRO A 270 -6.67 -6.97 -20.48
N PHE A 271 -6.10 -5.95 -19.83
CA PHE A 271 -5.38 -4.84 -20.44
C PHE A 271 -4.16 -4.47 -19.59
N ALA A 272 -3.37 -3.49 -20.05
CA ALA A 272 -2.12 -3.06 -19.42
C ALA A 272 -1.13 -4.23 -19.22
N MET A 273 -0.74 -4.54 -17.98
CA MET A 273 0.23 -5.61 -17.66
C MET A 273 -0.41 -7.01 -17.64
N GLY A 274 -1.71 -7.14 -17.92
CA GLY A 274 -2.41 -8.41 -17.78
C GLY A 274 -2.85 -8.73 -16.34
N THR A 275 -2.48 -7.91 -15.36
CA THR A 275 -2.83 -8.06 -13.94
C THR A 275 -2.75 -6.71 -13.20
N LEU A 276 -3.53 -6.57 -12.12
CA LEU A 276 -3.36 -5.48 -11.14
C LEU A 276 -2.37 -5.85 -10.02
N GLY A 277 -1.88 -7.09 -10.00
CA GLY A 277 -1.03 -7.63 -8.95
C GLY A 277 -1.68 -8.84 -8.27
N ALA A 278 -1.12 -9.19 -7.12
CA ALA A 278 -1.66 -10.18 -6.21
C ALA A 278 -1.71 -9.58 -4.80
N PHE A 279 -2.50 -10.17 -3.92
CA PHE A 279 -2.53 -9.78 -2.52
C PHE A 279 -2.90 -10.97 -1.63
N ILE A 280 -2.39 -10.98 -0.41
CA ILE A 280 -2.93 -11.74 0.71
C ILE A 280 -3.83 -10.87 1.58
N GLN A 281 -4.83 -11.47 2.21
CA GLN A 281 -5.67 -10.77 3.17
C GLN A 281 -5.35 -11.22 4.59
N MET A 282 -4.97 -10.26 5.43
CA MET A 282 -4.82 -10.46 6.87
C MET A 282 -6.20 -10.57 7.53
N ARG A 283 -6.39 -11.62 8.32
CA ARG A 283 -7.68 -11.97 8.97
C ARG A 283 -7.58 -12.00 10.49
N SER A 284 -6.43 -11.63 11.05
CA SER A 284 -6.24 -11.37 12.46
C SER A 284 -5.32 -10.15 12.66
N PRO A 285 -5.46 -9.41 13.77
CA PRO A 285 -4.58 -8.29 14.07
C PRO A 285 -3.11 -8.71 14.21
N ILE A 286 -2.21 -7.80 13.86
CA ILE A 286 -0.77 -8.00 13.99
C ILE A 286 -0.36 -7.74 15.45
N PRO A 287 0.45 -8.62 16.08
CA PRO A 287 0.67 -8.58 17.53
C PRO A 287 1.48 -7.36 18.02
N HIS A 288 2.50 -6.93 17.28
CA HIS A 288 3.38 -5.83 17.69
C HIS A 288 4.11 -5.23 16.48
N ARG A 289 4.68 -4.03 16.64
CA ARG A 289 5.39 -3.30 15.55
C ARG A 289 6.54 -4.08 14.89
N ARG A 290 7.25 -4.94 15.62
CA ARG A 290 8.28 -5.82 15.01
C ARG A 290 7.71 -6.83 14.02
N ALA A 291 6.53 -7.39 14.30
CA ALA A 291 5.86 -8.33 13.40
C ALA A 291 5.30 -7.59 12.18
N LEU A 292 4.77 -6.38 12.39
CA LEU A 292 4.34 -5.50 11.30
C LEU A 292 5.50 -5.26 10.33
N PHE A 293 6.66 -4.83 10.84
CA PHE A 293 7.84 -4.60 10.01
C PHE A 293 8.28 -5.84 9.24
N ASP A 294 8.46 -6.97 9.92
CA ASP A 294 8.99 -8.19 9.31
C ASP A 294 8.05 -8.75 8.24
N ILE A 295 6.73 -8.68 8.47
CA ILE A 295 5.74 -9.09 7.47
C ILE A 295 5.80 -8.15 6.26
N SER A 296 5.88 -6.85 6.48
CA SER A 296 5.91 -5.85 5.39
C SER A 296 7.18 -5.91 4.56
N VAL A 297 8.35 -6.18 5.16
CA VAL A 297 9.61 -6.25 4.40
C VAL A 297 9.77 -7.58 3.66
N ALA A 298 9.16 -8.67 4.15
CA ALA A 298 9.34 -10.02 3.60
C ALA A 298 8.90 -10.14 2.14
N GLY A 299 7.76 -9.56 1.77
CA GLY A 299 7.25 -9.60 0.39
C GLY A 299 8.15 -8.88 -0.61
N PRO A 300 8.42 -7.57 -0.43
CA PRO A 300 9.31 -6.81 -1.30
C PRO A 300 10.70 -7.44 -1.46
N VAL A 301 11.28 -7.96 -0.36
CA VAL A 301 12.59 -8.64 -0.44
C VAL A 301 12.49 -9.93 -1.24
N ALA A 302 11.49 -10.78 -1.00
CA ALA A 302 11.32 -12.04 -1.72
C ALA A 302 11.06 -11.79 -3.22
N GLY A 303 10.17 -10.87 -3.56
CA GLY A 303 9.89 -10.48 -4.94
C GLY A 303 11.11 -9.87 -5.64
N PHE A 304 11.85 -8.99 -4.96
CA PHE A 304 13.07 -8.38 -5.50
C PHE A 304 14.18 -9.40 -5.77
N LEU A 305 14.40 -10.34 -4.86
CA LEU A 305 15.41 -11.40 -5.02
C LEU A 305 15.12 -12.32 -6.22
N VAL A 306 13.85 -12.50 -6.59
CA VAL A 306 13.44 -13.22 -7.81
C VAL A 306 13.52 -12.34 -9.04
N THR A 307 13.21 -11.06 -8.90
CA THR A 307 13.24 -10.09 -10.00
C THR A 307 14.65 -9.96 -10.59
N LEU A 308 15.69 -9.89 -9.74
CA LEU A 308 17.08 -9.73 -10.18
C LEU A 308 17.56 -10.80 -11.18
N PRO A 309 17.52 -12.12 -10.86
CA PRO A 309 17.98 -13.14 -11.79
C PRO A 309 17.13 -13.22 -13.06
N LEU A 310 15.80 -13.02 -12.97
CA LEU A 310 14.94 -13.01 -14.16
C LEU A 310 15.24 -11.82 -15.08
N LEU A 311 15.46 -10.64 -14.50
CA LEU A 311 15.84 -9.45 -15.24
C LEU A 311 17.19 -9.64 -15.93
N ILE A 312 18.21 -10.11 -15.20
CA ILE A 312 19.53 -10.38 -15.77
C ILE A 312 19.44 -11.39 -16.90
N TRP A 313 18.72 -12.50 -16.70
CA TRP A 313 18.55 -13.51 -17.73
C TRP A 313 17.81 -12.97 -18.95
N GLY A 314 16.74 -12.20 -18.76
CA GLY A 314 16.03 -11.53 -19.85
C GLY A 314 16.91 -10.53 -20.60
N LEU A 315 17.78 -9.78 -19.90
CA LEU A 315 18.69 -8.83 -20.53
C LEU A 315 19.73 -9.52 -21.41
N HIS A 316 20.20 -10.71 -21.04
CA HIS A 316 21.07 -11.51 -21.92
C HIS A 316 20.39 -11.95 -23.23
N GLN A 317 19.05 -11.96 -23.28
CA GLN A 317 18.26 -12.25 -24.48
C GLN A 317 17.76 -10.96 -25.16
N SER A 318 18.13 -9.79 -24.64
CA SER A 318 17.71 -8.49 -25.16
C SER A 318 18.77 -7.90 -26.08
N GLU A 319 18.35 -7.03 -26.98
CA GLU A 319 19.23 -6.44 -27.99
C GLU A 319 19.46 -4.94 -27.75
N ILE A 320 20.67 -4.48 -28.07
CA ILE A 320 21.00 -3.05 -28.05
C ILE A 320 20.64 -2.47 -29.41
N VAL A 321 19.76 -1.48 -29.40
CA VAL A 321 19.31 -0.77 -30.60
C VAL A 321 19.74 0.70 -30.47
N GLN A 322 19.99 1.36 -31.59
CA GLN A 322 20.30 2.79 -31.61
C GLN A 322 19.02 3.62 -31.55
N LEU A 323 19.06 4.78 -30.90
CA LEU A 323 17.95 5.73 -30.94
C LEU A 323 17.61 6.05 -32.42
N PRO A 324 16.34 5.89 -32.87
CA PRO A 324 15.95 6.46 -34.14
C PRO A 324 16.19 7.98 -34.12
N ALA A 325 16.75 8.52 -35.21
CA ALA A 325 17.23 9.91 -35.31
C ALA A 325 16.18 11.00 -34.98
N ASN A 326 14.90 10.63 -34.91
CA ASN A 326 13.79 11.49 -34.50
C ASN A 326 13.44 11.24 -33.02
N ALA A 327 14.26 11.77 -32.11
CA ALA A 327 14.12 11.62 -30.65
C ALA A 327 12.83 12.21 -30.03
N ASN A 328 11.94 12.79 -30.84
CA ASN A 328 10.70 13.45 -30.40
C ASN A 328 9.44 12.59 -30.59
N GLU A 329 9.54 11.44 -31.26
CA GLU A 329 8.44 10.49 -31.36
C GLU A 329 8.54 9.49 -30.20
N PRO A 330 7.53 9.36 -29.31
CA PRO A 330 7.52 8.27 -28.35
C PRO A 330 7.61 6.95 -29.12
N SER A 331 8.62 6.13 -28.82
CA SER A 331 8.79 4.84 -29.48
C SER A 331 7.50 4.04 -29.34
N LEU A 332 6.79 3.82 -30.45
CA LEU A 332 5.54 3.06 -30.49
C LEU A 332 5.75 1.58 -30.15
N ASN A 333 7.00 1.11 -30.12
CA ASN A 333 7.34 -0.25 -29.73
C ASN A 333 7.41 -0.38 -28.19
N PRO A 334 6.49 -1.13 -27.56
CA PRO A 334 6.44 -1.29 -26.11
C PRO A 334 7.62 -2.08 -25.52
N GLN A 335 8.50 -2.65 -26.34
CA GLN A 335 9.71 -3.37 -25.90
C GLN A 335 10.93 -2.46 -25.78
N VAL A 336 10.88 -1.23 -26.28
CA VAL A 336 12.06 -0.34 -26.29
C VAL A 336 12.12 0.45 -25.00
N PHE A 337 13.17 0.23 -24.22
CA PHE A 337 13.39 0.89 -22.93
C PHE A 337 14.68 1.70 -22.93
N ASN A 338 14.59 2.91 -22.37
CA ASN A 338 15.76 3.70 -22.05
C ASN A 338 16.27 3.29 -20.65
N PRO A 339 17.51 2.78 -20.51
CA PRO A 339 18.04 2.36 -19.22
C PRO A 339 18.11 3.50 -18.19
N ARG A 340 18.11 4.77 -18.63
CA ARG A 340 18.23 5.95 -17.77
C ARG A 340 17.01 6.25 -16.90
N ILE A 341 15.87 5.60 -17.16
CA ILE A 341 14.64 5.83 -16.40
C ILE A 341 14.78 5.45 -14.91
N SER A 342 15.74 4.58 -14.59
CA SER A 342 15.98 4.06 -13.24
C SER A 342 17.47 3.83 -13.02
N ILE A 343 18.01 4.30 -11.90
CA ILE A 343 19.42 4.08 -11.53
C ILE A 343 19.72 2.59 -11.42
N LEU A 344 18.87 1.83 -10.72
CA LEU A 344 19.11 0.41 -10.53
C LEU A 344 19.07 -0.36 -11.85
N PHE A 345 18.09 -0.06 -12.71
CA PHE A 345 18.00 -0.70 -14.02
C PHE A 345 19.22 -0.37 -14.88
N ALA A 346 19.68 0.88 -14.90
CA ALA A 346 20.89 1.28 -15.61
C ALA A 346 22.14 0.54 -15.13
N LEU A 347 22.30 0.36 -13.81
CA LEU A 347 23.42 -0.37 -13.23
C LEU A 347 23.40 -1.85 -13.64
N ILE A 348 22.23 -2.49 -13.58
CA ILE A 348 22.07 -3.89 -14.00
C ILE A 348 22.33 -4.04 -15.50
N ALA A 349 21.76 -3.16 -16.33
CA ALA A 349 21.98 -3.17 -17.77
C ALA A 349 23.46 -2.94 -18.13
N LYS A 350 24.13 -2.00 -17.47
CA LYS A 350 25.57 -1.76 -17.67
C LYS A 350 26.40 -2.96 -17.25
N ALA A 351 26.04 -3.65 -16.17
CA ALA A 351 26.72 -4.86 -15.75
C ALA A 351 26.60 -6.00 -16.77
N VAL A 352 25.43 -6.14 -17.43
CA VAL A 352 25.19 -7.18 -18.45
C VAL A 352 25.86 -6.86 -19.78
N PHE A 353 25.70 -5.63 -20.29
CA PHE A 353 26.16 -5.25 -21.63
C PHE A 353 27.56 -4.61 -21.65
N GLY A 354 28.09 -4.22 -20.50
CA GLY A 354 29.43 -3.64 -20.37
C GLY A 354 29.63 -2.41 -21.25
N ARG A 355 30.71 -2.43 -22.05
CA ARG A 355 31.09 -1.32 -22.94
C ARG A 355 30.18 -1.16 -24.17
N ALA A 356 29.39 -2.18 -24.51
CA ALA A 356 28.46 -2.10 -25.64
C ALA A 356 27.30 -1.14 -25.36
N LEU A 357 26.98 -0.90 -24.08
CA LEU A 357 25.98 0.09 -23.68
C LEU A 357 26.60 1.48 -23.66
N THR A 358 26.24 2.29 -24.66
CA THR A 358 26.72 3.67 -24.86
C THR A 358 25.65 4.69 -24.48
N ASN A 359 25.99 5.97 -24.58
CA ASN A 359 25.09 7.07 -24.23
C ASN A 359 23.83 7.14 -25.12
N ASP A 360 23.89 6.63 -26.35
CA ASP A 360 22.77 6.70 -27.31
C ASP A 360 22.09 5.34 -27.50
N SER A 361 22.41 4.39 -26.63
CA SER A 361 21.85 3.04 -26.65
C SER A 361 20.46 3.00 -26.01
N VAL A 362 19.50 2.40 -26.72
CA VAL A 362 18.25 1.89 -26.17
C VAL A 362 18.25 0.37 -26.18
N LEU A 363 17.44 -0.22 -25.33
CA LEU A 363 17.34 -1.67 -25.20
C LEU A 363 16.00 -2.14 -25.76
N GLN A 364 16.02 -3.03 -26.74
CA GLN A 364 14.85 -3.81 -27.11
C GLN A 364 14.79 -5.02 -26.19
N LEU A 365 13.88 -4.97 -25.21
CA LEU A 365 13.80 -5.94 -24.14
C LEU A 365 13.07 -7.21 -24.58
N HIS A 366 13.68 -8.35 -24.26
CA HIS A 366 13.01 -9.63 -24.28
C HIS A 366 11.82 -9.61 -23.30
N PRO A 367 10.69 -10.31 -23.57
CA PRO A 367 9.51 -10.29 -22.70
C PRO A 367 9.78 -10.66 -21.24
N LEU A 368 10.76 -11.55 -21.01
CA LEU A 368 11.24 -11.87 -19.65
C LEU A 368 11.93 -10.69 -18.96
N ALA A 369 12.73 -9.89 -19.69
CA ALA A 369 13.33 -8.68 -19.14
C ALA A 369 12.27 -7.63 -18.81
N ILE A 370 11.24 -7.50 -19.64
CA ILE A 370 10.09 -6.61 -19.36
C ILE A 370 9.40 -7.04 -18.06
N ALA A 371 9.17 -8.34 -17.85
CA ALA A 371 8.64 -8.84 -16.58
C ALA A 371 9.56 -8.50 -15.39
N GLY A 372 10.88 -8.58 -15.57
CA GLY A 372 11.86 -8.14 -14.56
C GLY A 372 11.81 -6.63 -14.27
N VAL A 373 11.70 -5.78 -15.30
CA VAL A 373 11.54 -4.33 -15.12
C VAL A 373 10.23 -4.02 -14.38
N LEU A 374 9.14 -4.70 -14.74
CA LEU A 374 7.88 -4.57 -14.01
C LEU A 374 8.00 -5.08 -12.57
N GLY A 375 8.79 -6.13 -12.32
CA GLY A 375 9.13 -6.57 -10.97
C GLY A 375 9.78 -5.47 -10.15
N LEU A 376 10.76 -4.75 -10.71
CA LEU A 376 11.37 -3.59 -10.05
C LEU A 376 10.33 -2.50 -9.76
N VAL A 377 9.45 -2.21 -10.72
CA VAL A 377 8.36 -1.24 -10.54
C VAL A 377 7.42 -1.66 -9.41
N VAL A 378 6.99 -2.92 -9.36
CA VAL A 378 6.12 -3.45 -8.30
C VAL A 378 6.82 -3.37 -6.94
N THR A 379 8.09 -3.76 -6.85
CA THR A 379 8.88 -3.61 -5.63
C THR A 379 8.92 -2.14 -5.18
N ALA A 380 9.20 -1.21 -6.10
CA ALA A 380 9.24 0.22 -5.76
C ALA A 380 7.88 0.74 -5.31
N LEU A 381 6.80 0.38 -5.99
CA LEU A 381 5.45 0.79 -5.60
C LEU A 381 5.12 0.28 -4.20
N ASN A 382 5.36 -1.00 -3.92
CA ASN A 382 5.10 -1.57 -2.60
C ASN A 382 6.00 -0.96 -1.51
N LEU A 383 7.25 -0.61 -1.81
CA LEU A 383 8.16 0.05 -0.87
C LEU A 383 7.85 1.54 -0.65
N MET A 384 6.93 2.15 -1.41
CA MET A 384 6.53 3.53 -1.17
C MET A 384 5.97 3.68 0.25
N PRO A 385 6.46 4.65 1.04
CA PRO A 385 6.03 4.83 2.41
C PRO A 385 4.67 5.53 2.45
N VAL A 386 3.59 4.84 2.04
CA VAL A 386 2.26 5.41 1.88
C VAL A 386 1.16 4.42 2.29
N GLY A 387 0.44 4.74 3.37
CA GLY A 387 -0.79 4.02 3.77
C GLY A 387 -0.60 2.50 3.79
N GLN A 388 -1.54 1.77 3.20
CA GLN A 388 -1.61 0.30 3.24
C GLN A 388 -0.57 -0.44 2.39
N LEU A 389 0.39 0.26 1.80
CA LEU A 389 1.50 -0.37 1.09
C LEU A 389 2.53 -0.90 2.08
N ASP A 390 3.35 -1.86 1.65
CA ASP A 390 4.38 -2.47 2.47
C ASP A 390 5.33 -1.44 3.10
N GLY A 391 5.75 -0.45 2.32
CA GLY A 391 6.58 0.66 2.78
C GLY A 391 5.87 1.55 3.80
N GLY A 392 4.54 1.71 3.68
CA GLY A 392 3.75 2.45 4.65
C GLY A 392 3.68 1.74 5.99
N HIS A 393 3.46 0.42 5.97
CA HIS A 393 3.52 -0.42 7.16
C HIS A 393 4.93 -0.49 7.78
N MET A 394 6.00 -0.52 6.97
CA MET A 394 7.37 -0.42 7.45
C MET A 394 7.62 0.90 8.19
N VAL A 395 7.21 2.03 7.62
CA VAL A 395 7.40 3.36 8.23
C VAL A 395 6.51 3.52 9.47
N HIS A 396 5.27 3.01 9.45
CA HIS A 396 4.44 2.90 10.66
C HIS A 396 5.20 2.10 11.72
N ALA A 397 5.72 0.92 11.37
CA ALA A 397 6.44 0.10 12.31
C ALA A 397 7.67 0.84 12.88
N MET A 398 8.43 1.59 12.08
CA MET A 398 9.62 2.33 12.55
C MET A 398 9.28 3.56 13.42
N TYR A 399 8.32 4.39 13.00
CA TYR A 399 8.09 5.71 13.63
C TYR A 399 6.78 5.80 14.42
N GLY A 400 5.99 4.72 14.46
CA GLY A 400 4.67 4.67 15.05
C GLY A 400 3.58 5.24 14.14
N HIS A 401 2.33 4.95 14.49
CA HIS A 401 1.17 5.21 13.65
C HIS A 401 1.04 6.67 13.14
N ARG A 402 1.34 7.66 13.99
CA ARG A 402 1.18 9.08 13.62
C ARG A 402 2.26 9.61 12.69
N ALA A 403 3.51 9.36 13.04
CA ALA A 403 4.63 9.79 12.22
C ALA A 403 4.59 9.06 10.87
N GLY A 404 4.21 7.77 10.87
CA GLY A 404 3.94 7.01 9.65
C GLY A 404 2.90 7.65 8.76
N ALA A 405 1.75 8.08 9.31
CA ALA A 405 0.72 8.78 8.54
C ALA A 405 1.22 10.12 7.96
N ILE A 406 2.04 10.88 8.70
CA ILE A 406 2.64 12.14 8.22
C ILE A 406 3.60 11.87 7.06
N ILE A 407 4.51 10.90 7.22
CA ILE A 407 5.45 10.49 6.19
C ILE A 407 4.69 9.99 4.95
N GLY A 408 3.59 9.25 5.14
CA GLY A 408 2.63 8.87 4.11
C GLY A 408 2.15 10.02 3.25
N GLN A 409 1.73 11.11 3.90
CA GLN A 409 1.22 12.29 3.20
C GLN A 409 2.31 13.05 2.46
N VAL A 410 3.47 13.23 3.08
CA VAL A 410 4.63 13.87 2.43
C VAL A 410 5.02 13.07 1.18
N SER A 411 5.05 11.75 1.29
CA SER A 411 5.45 10.86 0.19
C SER A 411 4.47 10.88 -0.97
N ARG A 412 3.15 10.98 -0.71
CA ARG A 412 2.14 11.21 -1.77
C ARG A 412 2.40 12.50 -2.54
N LEU A 413 2.67 13.59 -1.82
CA LEU A 413 2.97 14.87 -2.44
C LEU A 413 4.26 14.80 -3.28
N LEU A 414 5.30 14.14 -2.76
CA LEU A 414 6.56 13.96 -3.48
C LEU A 414 6.38 13.12 -4.74
N VAL A 415 5.62 12.01 -4.69
CA VAL A 415 5.33 11.18 -5.86
C VAL A 415 4.49 11.96 -6.88
N LEU A 416 3.52 12.77 -6.45
CA LEU A 416 2.77 13.66 -7.33
C LEU A 416 3.69 14.67 -8.03
N ILE A 417 4.59 15.32 -7.30
CA ILE A 417 5.58 16.25 -7.89
C ILE A 417 6.48 15.52 -8.88
N LEU A 418 6.97 14.33 -8.49
CA LEU A 418 7.85 13.52 -9.33
C LEU A 418 7.13 13.03 -10.61
N SER A 419 5.82 12.83 -10.57
CA SER A 419 5.04 12.40 -11.74
C SER A 419 5.05 13.40 -12.90
N PHE A 420 5.34 14.68 -12.64
CA PHE A 420 5.53 15.68 -13.69
C PHE A 420 6.88 15.54 -14.40
N ILE A 421 7.88 14.95 -13.73
CA ILE A 421 9.20 14.63 -14.29
C ILE A 421 9.17 13.24 -14.94
N GLN A 422 8.44 12.32 -14.33
CA GLN A 422 8.31 10.91 -14.72
C GLN A 422 6.83 10.59 -14.98
N PRO A 423 6.32 10.81 -16.21
CA PRO A 423 4.90 10.67 -16.51
C PRO A 423 4.29 9.30 -16.17
N TRP A 424 5.09 8.23 -16.20
CA TRP A 424 4.64 6.88 -15.84
C TRP A 424 4.18 6.74 -14.38
N LEU A 425 4.66 7.61 -13.48
CA LEU A 425 4.23 7.66 -12.08
C LEU A 425 2.88 8.35 -11.89
N PHE A 426 2.34 9.05 -12.88
CA PHE A 426 1.13 9.87 -12.71
C PHE A 426 -0.10 9.04 -12.32
N VAL A 427 -0.30 7.90 -12.97
CA VAL A 427 -1.40 6.98 -12.64
C VAL A 427 -1.26 6.46 -11.21
N TRP A 428 -0.03 6.17 -10.78
CA TRP A 428 0.24 5.74 -9.42
C TRP A 428 0.05 6.86 -8.40
N ALA A 429 0.53 8.07 -8.68
CA ALA A 429 0.28 9.25 -7.84
C ALA A 429 -1.21 9.46 -7.60
N LEU A 430 -2.02 9.28 -8.64
CA LEU A 430 -3.48 9.35 -8.57
C LEU A 430 -4.06 8.23 -7.69
N ILE A 431 -3.64 6.98 -7.86
CA ILE A 431 -4.09 5.85 -7.03
C ILE A 431 -3.72 6.08 -5.55
N LEU A 432 -2.48 6.49 -5.28
CA LEU A 432 -1.97 6.75 -3.93
C LEU A 432 -2.73 7.88 -3.22
N PHE A 433 -3.18 8.88 -3.97
CA PHE A 433 -4.00 9.97 -3.44
C PHE A 433 -5.31 9.46 -2.83
N PHE A 434 -5.88 8.41 -3.44
CA PHE A 434 -7.16 7.84 -3.02
C PHE A 434 -7.04 6.71 -1.99
N LEU A 435 -5.84 6.14 -1.80
CA LEU A 435 -5.62 5.15 -0.75
C LEU A 435 -5.75 5.78 0.64
N PRO A 436 -6.35 5.09 1.63
CA PRO A 436 -6.37 5.54 3.01
C PRO A 436 -4.95 5.84 3.50
N ALA A 437 -4.77 6.96 4.22
CA ALA A 437 -3.48 7.34 4.78
C ALA A 437 -3.17 6.65 6.11
N PHE A 438 -4.15 5.94 6.67
CA PHE A 438 -4.07 5.29 7.96
C PHE A 438 -4.25 3.79 7.78
N ASP A 439 -3.36 3.06 8.43
CA ASP A 439 -3.42 1.61 8.54
C ASP A 439 -3.97 1.18 9.89
N GLU A 440 -4.36 -0.08 10.00
CA GLU A 440 -4.75 -0.66 11.27
C GLU A 440 -3.53 -0.80 12.19
N PRO A 441 -3.56 -0.23 13.42
CA PRO A 441 -2.44 -0.33 14.34
C PRO A 441 -2.26 -1.76 14.85
N ALA A 442 -1.02 -2.10 15.20
CA ALA A 442 -0.71 -3.37 15.86
C ALA A 442 -1.34 -3.43 17.27
N LEU A 443 -1.53 -4.64 17.81
CA LEU A 443 -2.05 -4.82 19.17
C LEU A 443 -1.13 -4.19 20.21
N ASN A 444 0.18 -4.26 20.02
CA ASN A 444 1.15 -3.47 20.75
C ASN A 444 1.86 -2.49 19.81
N ASP A 445 1.30 -1.29 19.68
CA ASP A 445 1.82 -0.21 18.84
C ASP A 445 2.75 0.76 19.58
N VAL A 446 2.92 0.57 20.90
CA VAL A 446 3.81 1.39 21.73
C VAL A 446 5.25 0.90 21.66
N SER A 447 5.46 -0.41 21.44
CA SER A 447 6.81 -0.98 21.43
C SER A 447 7.66 -0.51 20.26
N GLU A 448 8.95 -0.32 20.55
CA GLU A 448 9.93 0.12 19.56
C GLU A 448 10.54 -1.06 18.78
N LEU A 449 11.12 -0.72 17.63
CA LEU A 449 11.88 -1.65 16.80
C LEU A 449 13.29 -1.85 17.36
N ASP A 450 13.97 -2.87 16.84
CA ASP A 450 15.39 -3.10 17.12
C ASP A 450 16.23 -2.41 16.04
N ASN A 451 17.41 -1.90 16.41
CA ASN A 451 18.29 -1.13 15.53
C ASN A 451 18.57 -1.78 14.15
N TRP A 452 18.61 -3.11 14.06
CA TRP A 452 18.86 -3.80 12.80
C TRP A 452 17.67 -3.67 11.83
N ARG A 453 16.42 -3.71 12.33
CA ARG A 453 15.21 -3.51 11.51
C ARG A 453 15.14 -2.10 10.97
N ASP A 454 15.53 -1.11 11.77
CA ASP A 454 15.62 0.27 11.30
C ASP A 454 16.63 0.41 10.15
N GLY A 455 17.76 -0.31 10.23
CA GLY A 455 18.72 -0.43 9.14
C GLY A 455 18.13 -1.02 7.86
N PHE A 456 17.36 -2.12 7.95
CA PHE A 456 16.65 -2.69 6.79
C PHE A 456 15.60 -1.73 6.23
N GLY A 457 14.89 -0.99 7.08
CA GLY A 457 13.93 0.01 6.64
C GLY A 457 14.59 1.13 5.84
N LEU A 458 15.74 1.62 6.30
CA LEU A 458 16.53 2.59 5.57
C LEU A 458 17.06 2.03 4.24
N MET A 459 17.54 0.78 4.23
CA MET A 459 18.01 0.11 3.01
C MET A 459 16.88 -0.05 1.98
N ALA A 460 15.66 -0.36 2.43
CA ALA A 460 14.49 -0.44 1.57
C ALA A 460 14.12 0.92 0.98
N LEU A 461 14.25 2.02 1.74
CA LEU A 461 14.10 3.38 1.20
C LEU A 461 15.19 3.71 0.19
N VAL A 462 16.44 3.32 0.42
CA VAL A 462 17.52 3.49 -0.58
C VAL A 462 17.19 2.71 -1.85
N LEU A 463 16.75 1.46 -1.74
CA LEU A 463 16.33 0.63 -2.88
C LEU A 463 15.19 1.29 -3.67
N LEU A 464 14.17 1.81 -2.97
CA LEU A 464 13.08 2.58 -3.57
C LEU A 464 13.61 3.74 -4.42
N LEU A 465 14.52 4.55 -3.86
CA LEU A 465 15.08 5.71 -4.56
C LEU A 465 15.93 5.29 -5.77
N LEU A 466 16.68 4.20 -5.67
CA LEU A 466 17.46 3.66 -6.78
C LEU A 466 16.57 3.16 -7.93
N ILE A 467 15.39 2.62 -7.62
CA ILE A 467 14.45 2.18 -8.66
C ILE A 467 13.72 3.37 -9.29
N ILE A 468 13.25 4.33 -8.49
CA ILE A 468 12.37 5.42 -8.94
C ILE A 468 13.12 6.55 -9.64
N PHE A 469 14.32 6.91 -9.18
CA PHE A 469 15.01 8.06 -9.74
C PHE A 469 15.70 7.74 -11.07
N PRO A 470 15.63 8.66 -12.05
CA PRO A 470 16.42 8.56 -13.25
C PRO A 470 17.91 8.74 -12.95
N VAL A 471 18.75 8.24 -13.85
CA VAL A 471 20.20 8.38 -13.71
C VAL A 471 20.60 9.87 -13.79
N PRO A 472 21.26 10.43 -12.76
CA PRO A 472 21.70 11.83 -12.79
C PRO A 472 22.87 12.01 -13.76
N ALA A 473 22.98 13.20 -14.37
CA ALA A 473 23.99 13.50 -15.41
C ALA A 473 25.47 13.21 -15.03
N PRO A 474 25.92 13.37 -13.78
CA PRO A 474 27.27 12.98 -13.40
C PRO A 474 27.46 11.45 -13.38
N LEU A 475 26.50 10.71 -12.83
CA LEU A 475 26.53 9.24 -12.82
C LEU A 475 26.44 8.69 -14.24
N ALA A 476 25.65 9.36 -15.07
CA ALA A 476 25.54 9.09 -16.48
C ALA A 476 26.89 9.14 -17.21
N ALA A 477 27.58 10.28 -17.09
CA ALA A 477 28.88 10.47 -17.70
C ALA A 477 29.90 9.40 -17.24
N PHE A 478 29.83 8.99 -15.97
CA PHE A 478 30.68 7.93 -15.44
C PHE A 478 30.31 6.53 -15.96
N LEU A 479 29.02 6.19 -16.01
CA LEU A 479 28.56 4.86 -16.46
C LEU A 479 28.74 4.63 -17.96
N TRP A 480 28.74 5.70 -18.76
CA TRP A 480 28.80 5.61 -20.22
C TRP A 480 30.12 6.14 -20.82
N ALA A 481 31.08 6.52 -19.98
CA ALA A 481 32.50 6.60 -20.35
C ALA A 481 33.09 5.21 -20.57
#